data_AF-A0A2D0IXG6-F1
#
_entry.id   AF-A0A2D0IXG6-F1
#
_cell.length_a   1.000
_cell.length_b   1.000
_cell.length_c   1.000
_cell.angle_alpha   90.00
_cell.angle_beta   90.00
_cell.angle_gamma   90.00
#
_symmetry.space_group_name_H-M   'P 1'
#
loop_
_entity.id
_entity.type
_entity.pdbx_description
1 polymer ?
#
loop_
_entity_poly.entity_id
_entity_poly.type
_entity_poly.pdbx_seq_one_letter_code
_entity_poly.pdbx_strand_id
1 'polypeptide(L)'
;MVALNLKQGLTMADFSNAVVRAFIDITIIGGIYFFLCGIWGEPPSVGVYLIIYPLISIITVSFEIIYDNVKAHSDKYTHRALLNKVGEASVLMSGRGSPYRLWGLIILYALMFYIILLLPFYFLLQNTSLSLQLNIWLALIISFLLVVFSSCFIVSKLKYYAVELYGKLFSTKKVEVRKEDSDAHIIFNYFLPWAIISGAIAGLLAYGYFREESGNFTEVITVSVVAFSAGGTSYIISLWIAYVTQKQTILDIEANLLRFEKDDKLDESSMYFLIHAFSACVIALIFIVTHFLSIDHLSPIQITVIETVVGATSAVAGSIAGLLRGRAKVLSKKI
;
A
#
# COMPACT_ATOMS: atom_id res chain seq x y z
N MET A 1 9.05 -17.12 -34.52
CA MET A 1 9.97 -17.85 -33.62
C MET A 1 10.23 -17.06 -32.31
N VAL A 2 9.16 -16.52 -31.68
CA VAL A 2 9.23 -15.71 -30.43
C VAL A 2 8.32 -16.31 -29.32
N ALA A 3 7.66 -17.44 -29.60
CA ALA A 3 6.67 -18.05 -28.71
C ALA A 3 7.25 -19.10 -27.73
N LEU A 4 8.56 -19.22 -27.60
CA LEU A 4 9.23 -20.25 -26.78
C LEU A 4 10.26 -19.59 -25.87
N ASN A 5 9.81 -19.09 -24.70
CA ASN A 5 10.52 -19.11 -23.41
C ASN A 5 9.96 -18.05 -22.43
N LEU A 6 8.67 -18.10 -22.10
CA LEU A 6 8.27 -17.64 -20.76
C LEU A 6 8.68 -18.77 -19.80
N LYS A 7 9.99 -18.88 -19.51
CA LYS A 7 10.45 -19.66 -18.36
C LYS A 7 9.76 -19.06 -17.13
N GLN A 8 9.13 -19.91 -16.33
CA GLN A 8 8.66 -19.55 -15.00
C GLN A 8 9.85 -18.91 -14.25
N GLY A 9 9.82 -17.60 -14.02
CA GLY A 9 10.94 -16.92 -13.38
C GLY A 9 10.77 -15.41 -13.31
N LEU A 10 11.51 -14.78 -12.40
CA LEU A 10 11.60 -13.33 -12.26
C LEU A 10 12.13 -12.70 -13.56
N THR A 11 11.48 -11.67 -14.09
CA THR A 11 12.04 -10.90 -15.21
C THR A 11 12.99 -9.83 -14.70
N MET A 12 13.89 -9.34 -15.56
CA MET A 12 14.72 -8.17 -15.21
C MET A 12 13.86 -6.93 -14.92
N ALA A 13 12.70 -6.79 -15.59
CA ALA A 13 11.77 -5.70 -15.31
C ALA A 13 11.16 -5.81 -13.90
N ASP A 14 10.80 -7.03 -13.46
CA ASP A 14 10.29 -7.27 -12.11
C ASP A 14 11.32 -6.88 -11.05
N PHE A 15 12.58 -7.31 -11.26
CA PHE A 15 13.68 -6.99 -10.35
C PHE A 15 13.96 -5.47 -10.31
N SER A 16 14.08 -4.83 -11.46
CA SER A 16 14.32 -3.37 -11.54
C SER A 16 13.18 -2.58 -10.88
N ASN A 17 11.92 -2.98 -11.08
CA ASN A 17 10.79 -2.35 -10.41
C ASN A 17 10.85 -2.54 -8.89
N ALA A 18 11.20 -3.74 -8.40
CA ALA A 18 11.37 -3.98 -6.97
C ALA A 18 12.46 -3.10 -6.37
N VAL A 19 13.62 -3.01 -7.04
CA VAL A 19 14.74 -2.16 -6.61
C VAL A 19 14.34 -0.69 -6.55
N VAL A 20 13.78 -0.14 -7.63
CA VAL A 20 13.43 1.29 -7.72
C VAL A 20 12.37 1.65 -6.69
N ARG A 21 11.31 0.84 -6.58
CA ARG A 21 10.21 1.08 -5.63
C ARG A 21 10.70 0.97 -4.18
N ALA A 22 11.43 -0.09 -3.85
CA ALA A 22 12.00 -0.26 -2.51
C ALA A 22 12.94 0.89 -2.15
N PHE A 23 13.78 1.34 -3.08
CA PHE A 23 14.69 2.46 -2.86
C PHE A 23 13.93 3.75 -2.57
N ILE A 24 12.93 4.09 -3.39
CA ILE A 24 12.11 5.30 -3.20
C ILE A 24 11.36 5.23 -1.87
N ASP A 25 10.64 4.13 -1.64
CA ASP A 25 9.84 3.90 -0.43
C ASP A 25 10.72 4.05 0.82
N ILE A 26 11.85 3.35 0.90
CA ILE A 26 12.75 3.40 2.06
C ILE A 26 13.42 4.76 2.22
N THR A 27 13.77 5.42 1.12
CA THR A 27 14.36 6.77 1.18
C THR A 27 13.37 7.77 1.76
N ILE A 28 12.10 7.71 1.33
CA ILE A 28 11.07 8.63 1.82
C ILE A 28 10.72 8.29 3.27
N ILE A 29 10.24 7.08 3.55
CA ILE A 29 9.73 6.74 4.89
C ILE A 29 10.86 6.58 5.90
N GLY A 30 11.96 5.91 5.53
CA GLY A 30 13.14 5.80 6.38
C GLY A 30 13.85 7.15 6.57
N GLY A 31 13.85 8.00 5.53
CA GLY A 31 14.33 9.38 5.61
C GLY A 31 13.54 10.21 6.62
N ILE A 32 12.21 10.23 6.50
CA ILE A 32 11.33 10.91 7.44
C ILE A 32 11.54 10.34 8.86
N TYR A 33 11.41 9.02 9.01
CA TYR A 33 11.44 8.37 10.31
C TYR A 33 12.77 8.55 11.04
N PHE A 34 13.93 8.28 10.41
CA PHE A 34 15.20 8.35 11.14
C PHE A 34 15.82 9.74 11.20
N PHE A 35 15.62 10.57 10.18
CA PHE A 35 16.34 11.83 10.06
C PHE A 35 15.47 13.05 10.34
N LEU A 36 14.22 13.07 9.87
CA LEU A 36 13.34 14.23 10.12
C LEU A 36 12.68 14.14 11.50
N CYS A 37 12.26 12.96 11.95
CA CYS A 37 11.65 12.82 13.26
C CYS A 37 12.63 13.06 14.41
N GLY A 38 13.93 12.75 14.23
CA GLY A 38 14.98 12.97 15.23
C GLY A 38 15.80 14.24 15.01
N ILE A 39 15.34 15.18 14.18
CA ILE A 39 16.17 16.33 13.77
C ILE A 39 16.56 17.24 14.94
N TRP A 40 15.71 17.33 15.96
CA TRP A 40 15.92 18.18 17.15
C TRP A 40 16.32 17.39 18.40
N GLY A 41 16.49 16.07 18.30
CA GLY A 41 16.72 15.19 19.45
C GLY A 41 17.25 13.83 19.06
N GLU A 42 16.76 12.77 19.71
CA GLU A 42 17.19 11.41 19.40
C GLU A 42 16.43 10.86 18.17
N PRO A 43 17.09 10.05 17.33
CA PRO A 43 16.42 9.33 16.26
C PRO A 43 15.56 8.18 16.82
N PRO A 44 14.36 7.94 16.26
CA PRO A 44 13.44 6.95 16.78
C PRO A 44 13.94 5.51 16.61
N SER A 45 13.35 4.61 17.38
CA SER A 45 13.80 3.22 17.53
C SER A 45 13.89 2.49 16.20
N VAL A 46 15.08 1.97 15.91
CA VAL A 46 15.36 1.04 14.79
C VAL A 46 14.49 -0.20 14.89
N GLY A 47 14.25 -0.71 16.10
CA GLY A 47 13.41 -1.90 16.29
C GLY A 47 11.97 -1.68 15.88
N VAL A 48 11.37 -0.54 16.27
CA VAL A 48 9.99 -0.20 15.89
C VAL A 48 9.86 -0.04 14.37
N TYR A 49 10.82 0.64 13.72
CA TYR A 49 10.87 0.73 12.27
C TYR A 49 10.93 -0.64 11.61
N LEU A 50 11.88 -1.47 12.05
CA LEU A 50 12.11 -2.79 11.49
C LEU A 50 10.92 -3.73 11.68
N ILE A 51 10.12 -3.58 12.74
CA ILE A 51 8.93 -4.38 13.05
C ILE A 51 7.70 -4.00 12.23
N ILE A 52 7.62 -2.78 11.70
CA ILE A 52 6.42 -2.30 11.01
C ILE A 52 6.69 -2.13 9.51
N TYR A 53 7.71 -1.33 9.18
CA TYR A 53 7.82 -0.78 7.84
C TYR A 53 8.21 -1.78 6.74
N PRO A 54 9.23 -2.65 6.92
CA PRO A 54 9.63 -3.56 5.86
C PRO A 54 8.51 -4.54 5.49
N LEU A 55 7.71 -5.00 6.45
CA LEU A 55 6.55 -5.85 6.18
C LEU A 55 5.55 -5.16 5.25
N ILE A 56 5.21 -3.90 5.56
CA ILE A 56 4.29 -3.11 4.76
C ILE A 56 4.84 -2.90 3.34
N SER A 57 6.12 -2.52 3.24
CA SER A 57 6.77 -2.28 1.95
C SER A 57 6.87 -3.55 1.09
N ILE A 58 7.13 -4.72 1.68
CA ILE A 58 7.08 -6.00 0.94
C ILE A 58 5.70 -6.21 0.32
N ILE A 59 4.63 -5.97 1.08
CA ILE A 59 3.25 -6.16 0.62
C ILE A 59 2.94 -5.18 -0.53
N THR A 60 3.20 -3.89 -0.35
CA THR A 60 2.87 -2.85 -1.34
C THR A 60 3.67 -3.02 -2.63
N VAL A 61 4.99 -3.23 -2.52
CA VAL A 61 5.88 -3.40 -3.69
C VAL A 61 5.52 -4.66 -4.47
N SER A 62 5.29 -5.78 -3.77
CA SER A 62 4.87 -7.04 -4.42
C SER A 62 3.55 -6.87 -5.16
N PHE A 63 2.56 -6.24 -4.50
CA PHE A 63 1.26 -5.99 -5.07
C PHE A 63 1.36 -5.16 -6.35
N GLU A 64 2.04 -4.02 -6.31
CA GLU A 64 2.13 -3.15 -7.47
C GLU A 64 2.84 -3.81 -8.66
N ILE A 65 3.92 -4.57 -8.42
CA ILE A 65 4.62 -5.29 -9.50
C ILE A 65 3.72 -6.36 -10.11
N ILE A 66 2.94 -7.08 -9.31
CA ILE A 66 2.00 -8.09 -9.81
C ILE A 66 0.95 -7.43 -10.71
N TYR A 67 0.39 -6.28 -10.32
CA TYR A 67 -0.61 -5.57 -11.13
C TYR A 67 0.00 -4.95 -12.40
N ASP A 68 1.23 -4.44 -12.33
CA ASP A 68 1.97 -3.98 -13.52
C ASP A 68 2.17 -5.16 -14.51
N ASN A 69 2.46 -6.37 -14.01
CA ASN A 69 2.55 -7.58 -14.83
C ASN A 69 1.20 -7.96 -15.47
N VAL A 70 0.11 -7.94 -14.72
CA VAL A 70 -1.25 -8.21 -15.26
C VAL A 70 -1.57 -7.25 -16.40
N LYS A 71 -1.32 -5.95 -16.18
CA LYS A 71 -1.55 -4.90 -17.17
C LYS A 71 -0.70 -5.09 -18.43
N ALA A 72 0.57 -5.45 -18.30
CA ALA A 72 1.44 -5.69 -19.45
C ALA A 72 0.97 -6.87 -20.32
N HIS A 73 0.21 -7.80 -19.74
CA HIS A 73 -0.27 -9.00 -20.42
C HIS A 73 -1.74 -8.94 -20.83
N SER A 74 -2.46 -7.82 -20.63
CA SER A 74 -3.92 -7.72 -20.83
C SER A 74 -4.41 -7.99 -22.26
N ASP A 75 -3.53 -8.08 -23.26
CA ASP A 75 -3.90 -8.37 -24.65
C ASP A 75 -4.39 -9.82 -24.85
N LYS A 76 -5.57 -9.94 -25.48
CA LYS A 76 -6.32 -11.18 -25.72
C LYS A 76 -5.51 -12.26 -26.47
N TYR A 77 -4.57 -11.85 -27.31
CA TYR A 77 -3.71 -12.77 -28.08
C TYR A 77 -2.54 -13.33 -27.25
N THR A 78 -2.05 -12.56 -26.29
CA THR A 78 -0.95 -12.94 -25.38
C THR A 78 -1.44 -13.97 -24.35
N HIS A 79 -2.65 -13.78 -23.84
CA HIS A 79 -3.30 -14.71 -22.90
C HIS A 79 -3.59 -16.10 -23.49
N ARG A 80 -3.97 -16.17 -24.77
CA ARG A 80 -4.26 -17.45 -25.46
C ARG A 80 -3.00 -18.31 -25.62
N ALA A 81 -1.84 -17.69 -25.81
CA ALA A 81 -0.55 -18.38 -25.88
C ALA A 81 -0.04 -18.85 -24.49
N LEU A 82 -0.38 -18.12 -23.42
CA LEU A 82 -0.06 -18.47 -22.04
C LEU A 82 -0.91 -19.64 -21.51
N LEU A 83 -2.22 -19.62 -21.78
CA LEU A 83 -3.14 -20.70 -21.36
C LEU A 83 -2.73 -22.09 -21.90
N ASN A 84 -2.16 -22.14 -23.11
CA ASN A 84 -1.70 -23.39 -23.72
C ASN A 84 -0.41 -23.95 -23.10
N LYS A 85 0.33 -23.17 -22.28
CA LYS A 85 1.59 -23.58 -21.67
C LYS A 85 1.50 -23.84 -20.16
N VAL A 86 0.37 -23.53 -19.53
CA VAL A 86 0.21 -23.50 -18.07
C VAL A 86 -0.75 -24.58 -17.56
N GLY A 87 -1.14 -25.54 -18.40
CA GLY A 87 -1.88 -26.75 -17.98
C GLY A 87 -1.20 -27.56 -16.85
N GLU A 88 0.05 -27.25 -16.52
CA GLU A 88 0.86 -27.87 -15.46
C GLU A 88 0.83 -27.14 -14.10
N ALA A 89 0.23 -25.95 -13.97
CA ALA A 89 0.13 -25.21 -12.70
C ALA A 89 -1.17 -25.47 -11.90
N SER A 90 -1.80 -26.62 -12.16
CA SER A 90 -3.15 -26.99 -11.69
C SER A 90 -3.30 -27.14 -10.17
N VAL A 91 -2.21 -27.11 -9.40
CA VAL A 91 -2.23 -27.37 -7.94
C VAL A 91 -2.78 -26.19 -7.12
N LEU A 92 -2.78 -24.95 -7.65
CA LEU A 92 -3.41 -23.78 -7.01
C LEU A 92 -4.81 -23.46 -7.56
N MET A 93 -5.32 -24.27 -8.51
CA MET A 93 -6.48 -23.95 -9.33
C MET A 93 -7.79 -24.63 -8.91
N SER A 94 -7.87 -25.27 -7.75
CA SER A 94 -9.14 -25.84 -7.29
C SER A 94 -10.14 -24.73 -6.94
N GLY A 95 -11.14 -24.58 -7.81
CA GLY A 95 -12.46 -23.97 -7.61
C GLY A 95 -12.52 -22.64 -6.84
N ARG A 96 -12.84 -21.54 -7.55
CA ARG A 96 -13.04 -20.16 -7.04
C ARG A 96 -11.75 -19.36 -6.83
N GLY A 97 -10.96 -19.16 -7.89
CA GLY A 97 -9.93 -18.11 -7.92
C GLY A 97 -10.61 -16.74 -7.77
N SER A 98 -10.24 -15.98 -6.75
CA SER A 98 -10.76 -14.64 -6.49
C SER A 98 -9.60 -13.69 -6.19
N PRO A 99 -9.64 -12.42 -6.63
CA PRO A 99 -8.63 -11.42 -6.32
C PRO A 99 -8.35 -11.25 -4.81
N TYR A 100 -9.32 -11.51 -3.92
CA TYR A 100 -9.06 -11.50 -2.47
C TYR A 100 -8.02 -12.54 -2.04
N ARG A 101 -8.01 -13.70 -2.71
CA ARG A 101 -7.00 -14.73 -2.45
C ARG A 101 -5.60 -14.24 -2.83
N LEU A 102 -5.48 -13.35 -3.81
CA LEU A 102 -4.18 -12.78 -4.20
C LEU A 102 -3.61 -11.90 -3.07
N TRP A 103 -4.42 -11.01 -2.49
CA TRP A 103 -4.03 -10.23 -1.30
C TRP A 103 -3.64 -11.14 -0.14
N GLY A 104 -4.48 -12.14 0.17
CA GLY A 104 -4.20 -13.10 1.24
C GLY A 104 -2.89 -13.87 1.03
N LEU A 105 -2.59 -14.28 -0.20
CA LEU A 105 -1.35 -14.97 -0.54
C LEU A 105 -0.13 -14.05 -0.45
N ILE A 106 -0.22 -12.80 -0.95
CA ILE A 106 0.87 -11.81 -0.82
C ILE A 106 1.17 -11.57 0.66
N ILE A 107 0.14 -11.32 1.47
CA ILE A 107 0.29 -11.08 2.91
C ILE A 107 0.89 -12.31 3.61
N LEU A 108 0.39 -13.50 3.30
CA LEU A 108 0.90 -14.75 3.89
C LEU A 108 2.38 -14.94 3.57
N TYR A 109 2.78 -14.83 2.31
CA TYR A 109 4.19 -14.96 1.94
C TYR A 109 5.03 -13.84 2.55
N ALA A 110 4.54 -12.60 2.56
CA ALA A 110 5.23 -11.48 3.19
C ALA A 110 5.50 -11.76 4.67
N LEU A 111 4.48 -12.19 5.43
CA LEU A 111 4.61 -12.56 6.84
C LEU A 111 5.60 -13.71 7.06
N MET A 112 5.53 -14.76 6.25
CA MET A 112 6.45 -15.89 6.36
C MET A 112 7.91 -15.46 6.15
N PHE A 113 8.19 -14.72 5.06
CA PHE A 113 9.53 -14.22 4.78
C PHE A 113 10.00 -13.24 5.83
N TYR A 114 9.10 -12.39 6.30
CA TYR A 114 9.38 -11.42 7.32
C TYR A 114 9.80 -12.07 8.64
N ILE A 115 9.06 -13.07 9.13
CA ILE A 115 9.43 -13.81 10.35
C ILE A 115 10.77 -14.52 10.17
N ILE A 116 10.99 -15.17 9.03
CA ILE A 116 12.21 -15.95 8.76
C ILE A 116 13.45 -15.05 8.66
N LEU A 117 13.33 -13.90 8.01
CA LEU A 117 14.49 -13.05 7.68
C LEU A 117 14.71 -11.93 8.69
N LEU A 118 13.66 -11.33 9.24
CA LEU A 118 13.80 -10.21 10.18
C LEU A 118 14.24 -10.69 11.57
N LEU A 119 13.68 -11.80 12.06
CA LEU A 119 13.88 -12.22 13.45
C LEU A 119 15.35 -12.56 13.76
N PRO A 120 16.08 -13.31 12.91
CA PRO A 120 17.52 -13.51 13.10
C PRO A 120 18.31 -12.22 12.97
N PHE A 121 17.92 -11.34 12.05
CA PHE A 121 18.62 -10.08 11.83
C PHE A 121 18.47 -9.11 13.01
N TYR A 122 17.25 -8.96 13.52
CA TYR A 122 16.97 -8.15 14.69
C TYR A 122 17.70 -8.68 15.92
N PHE A 123 17.74 -10.00 16.09
CA PHE A 123 18.54 -10.63 17.14
C PHE A 123 20.04 -10.30 17.00
N LEU A 124 20.60 -10.34 15.79
CA LEU A 124 22.01 -9.98 15.55
C LEU A 124 22.28 -8.50 15.85
N LEU A 125 21.39 -7.59 15.46
CA LEU A 125 21.46 -6.16 15.77
C LEU A 125 21.49 -5.91 17.28
N GLN A 126 20.64 -6.60 18.05
CA GLN A 126 20.56 -6.42 19.51
C GLN A 126 21.82 -6.92 20.24
N ASN A 127 22.48 -7.95 19.72
CA ASN A 127 23.67 -8.55 20.35
C ASN A 127 24.98 -7.90 19.93
N THR A 128 24.95 -6.89 19.06
CA THR A 128 26.14 -6.18 18.60
C THR A 128 26.15 -4.75 19.14
N SER A 129 27.22 -4.38 19.85
CA SER A 129 27.40 -3.01 20.33
C SER A 129 27.87 -2.13 19.17
N LEU A 130 26.92 -1.59 18.44
CA LEU A 130 27.13 -0.70 17.29
C LEU A 130 26.72 0.73 17.65
N SER A 131 27.35 1.71 17.00
CA SER A 131 26.92 3.11 17.14
C SER A 131 25.51 3.30 16.56
N LEU A 132 24.76 4.24 17.12
CA LEU A 132 23.38 4.54 16.72
C LEU A 132 23.24 4.83 15.22
N GLN A 133 24.16 5.63 14.67
CA GLN A 133 24.17 5.99 13.26
C GLN A 133 24.41 4.76 12.36
N LEU A 134 25.30 3.85 12.78
CA LEU A 134 25.57 2.63 12.02
C LEU A 134 24.38 1.66 12.08
N ASN A 135 23.68 1.58 13.23
CA ASN A 135 22.43 0.84 13.35
C ASN A 135 21.33 1.34 12.41
N ILE A 136 21.18 2.67 12.26
CA ILE A 136 20.22 3.27 11.33
C ILE A 136 20.57 2.90 9.88
N TRP A 137 21.83 3.06 9.48
CA TRP A 137 22.26 2.71 8.12
C TRP A 137 22.08 1.23 7.82
N LEU A 138 22.46 0.34 8.75
CA LEU A 138 22.22 -1.09 8.60
C LEU A 138 20.74 -1.42 8.49
N ALA A 139 19.89 -0.79 9.31
CA ALA A 139 18.45 -0.99 9.25
C ALA A 139 17.86 -0.59 7.90
N LEU A 140 18.30 0.53 7.31
CA LEU A 140 17.88 0.97 5.99
C LEU A 140 18.33 0.01 4.88
N ILE A 141 19.62 -0.35 4.87
CA ILE A 141 20.19 -1.28 3.88
C ILE A 141 19.48 -2.63 3.96
N ILE A 142 19.23 -3.13 5.17
CA ILE A 142 18.68 -4.46 5.35
C ILE A 142 17.19 -4.47 5.11
N SER A 143 16.47 -3.39 5.43
CA SER A 143 15.09 -3.20 4.95
C SER A 143 15.05 -3.20 3.43
N PHE A 144 15.99 -2.54 2.77
CA PHE A 144 16.05 -2.50 1.30
C PHE A 144 16.26 -3.88 0.70
N LEU A 145 17.26 -4.61 1.18
CA LEU A 145 17.52 -5.97 0.74
C LEU A 145 16.33 -6.89 1.03
N LEU A 146 15.76 -6.81 2.23
CA LEU A 146 14.61 -7.60 2.64
C LEU A 146 13.40 -7.34 1.74
N VAL A 147 13.07 -6.09 1.46
CA VAL A 147 11.97 -5.70 0.57
C VAL A 147 12.22 -6.21 -0.84
N VAL A 148 13.42 -5.98 -1.40
CA VAL A 148 13.75 -6.41 -2.76
C VAL A 148 13.68 -7.93 -2.89
N PHE A 149 14.37 -8.67 -2.01
CA PHE A 149 14.42 -10.14 -2.09
C PHE A 149 13.05 -10.77 -1.86
N SER A 150 12.33 -10.33 -0.82
CA SER A 150 11.00 -10.89 -0.52
C SER A 150 10.01 -10.56 -1.63
N SER A 151 10.01 -9.32 -2.14
CA SER A 151 9.09 -8.94 -3.22
C SER A 151 9.39 -9.69 -4.51
N CYS A 152 10.67 -9.84 -4.87
CA CYS A 152 11.07 -10.65 -6.03
C CYS A 152 10.62 -12.11 -5.88
N PHE A 153 10.78 -12.69 -4.68
CA PHE A 153 10.30 -14.04 -4.42
C PHE A 153 8.77 -14.14 -4.58
N ILE A 154 8.01 -13.27 -3.91
CA ILE A 154 6.54 -13.26 -3.96
C ILE A 154 6.06 -13.09 -5.39
N VAL A 155 6.60 -12.11 -6.12
CA VAL A 155 6.28 -11.86 -7.54
C VAL A 155 6.60 -13.09 -8.39
N SER A 156 7.75 -13.74 -8.19
CA SER A 156 8.12 -14.94 -8.96
C SER A 156 7.12 -16.09 -8.79
N LYS A 157 6.50 -16.20 -7.60
CA LYS A 157 5.50 -17.23 -7.29
C LYS A 157 4.10 -16.86 -7.74
N LEU A 158 3.70 -15.59 -7.59
CA LEU A 158 2.31 -15.18 -7.75
C LEU A 158 2.00 -14.51 -9.09
N LYS A 159 2.98 -13.99 -9.83
CA LYS A 159 2.69 -13.22 -11.04
C LYS A 159 1.94 -14.03 -12.10
N TYR A 160 2.30 -15.28 -12.33
CA TYR A 160 1.64 -16.12 -13.33
C TYR A 160 0.22 -16.49 -12.90
N TYR A 161 0.04 -16.81 -11.61
CA TYR A 161 -1.28 -17.03 -11.03
C TYR A 161 -2.19 -15.81 -11.22
N ALA A 162 -1.68 -14.60 -10.94
CA ALA A 162 -2.44 -13.37 -11.13
C ALA A 162 -2.76 -13.09 -12.61
N VAL A 163 -1.76 -13.19 -13.49
CA VAL A 163 -1.93 -12.98 -14.94
C VAL A 163 -2.96 -13.95 -15.51
N GLU A 164 -2.94 -15.21 -15.11
CA GLU A 164 -3.91 -16.20 -15.57
C GLU A 164 -5.31 -15.97 -14.98
N LEU A 165 -5.39 -15.63 -13.70
CA LEU A 165 -6.66 -15.29 -13.03
C LEU A 165 -7.37 -14.15 -13.78
N TYR A 166 -6.66 -13.05 -14.02
CA TYR A 166 -7.20 -11.91 -14.77
C TYR A 166 -7.43 -12.26 -16.25
N GLY A 167 -6.57 -13.06 -16.88
CA GLY A 167 -6.78 -13.55 -18.25
C GLY A 167 -8.08 -14.33 -18.45
N LYS A 168 -8.45 -15.18 -17.47
CA LYS A 168 -9.74 -15.87 -17.45
C LYS A 168 -10.91 -14.90 -17.27
N LEU A 169 -10.78 -13.92 -16.38
CA LEU A 169 -11.81 -12.90 -16.17
C LEU A 169 -12.02 -12.02 -17.41
N PHE A 170 -10.94 -11.61 -18.09
CA PHE A 170 -11.01 -10.83 -19.33
C PHE A 170 -11.67 -11.59 -20.48
N SER A 171 -11.54 -12.92 -20.52
CA SER A 171 -12.05 -13.76 -21.61
C SER A 171 -13.47 -14.31 -21.37
N THR A 172 -13.97 -14.24 -20.13
CA THR A 172 -15.31 -14.71 -19.77
C THR A 172 -16.38 -13.76 -20.32
N LYS A 173 -17.53 -14.30 -20.75
CA LYS A 173 -18.67 -13.49 -21.21
C LYS A 173 -19.13 -12.57 -20.09
N LYS A 174 -19.09 -11.26 -20.36
CA LYS A 174 -19.43 -10.21 -19.37
C LYS A 174 -20.94 -10.21 -19.10
N VAL A 175 -21.34 -10.81 -17.98
CA VAL A 175 -22.65 -10.62 -17.36
C VAL A 175 -22.50 -9.48 -16.36
N GLU A 176 -23.51 -8.63 -16.22
CA GLU A 176 -23.47 -7.56 -15.21
C GLU A 176 -23.23 -8.15 -13.81
N VAL A 177 -22.25 -7.59 -13.10
CA VAL A 177 -21.90 -8.01 -11.73
C VAL A 177 -23.01 -7.55 -10.78
N ARG A 178 -23.37 -8.40 -9.81
CA ARG A 178 -24.32 -8.01 -8.76
C ARG A 178 -23.72 -6.91 -7.88
N LYS A 179 -24.56 -6.03 -7.33
CA LYS A 179 -24.08 -4.91 -6.51
C LYS A 179 -23.32 -5.42 -5.29
N GLU A 180 -23.86 -6.44 -4.65
CA GLU A 180 -23.31 -7.04 -3.42
C GLU A 180 -21.92 -7.64 -3.65
N ASP A 181 -21.71 -8.29 -4.80
CA ASP A 181 -20.41 -8.87 -5.17
C ASP A 181 -19.37 -7.78 -5.48
N SER A 182 -19.80 -6.69 -6.12
CA SER A 182 -18.96 -5.51 -6.39
C SER A 182 -18.58 -4.78 -5.09
N ASP A 183 -19.52 -4.59 -4.18
CA ASP A 183 -19.29 -3.90 -2.90
C ASP A 183 -18.35 -4.70 -2.01
N ALA A 184 -18.52 -6.02 -1.95
CA ALA A 184 -17.55 -6.91 -1.31
C ALA A 184 -16.16 -6.77 -1.96
N HIS A 185 -16.10 -6.61 -3.29
CA HIS A 185 -14.85 -6.47 -4.03
C HIS A 185 -14.11 -5.20 -3.66
N ILE A 186 -14.85 -4.10 -3.55
CA ILE A 186 -14.34 -2.81 -3.09
C ILE A 186 -13.81 -2.93 -1.65
N ILE A 187 -14.59 -3.51 -0.73
CA ILE A 187 -14.19 -3.57 0.68
C ILE A 187 -12.89 -4.37 0.87
N PHE A 188 -12.81 -5.58 0.31
CA PHE A 188 -11.71 -6.48 0.63
C PHE A 188 -10.47 -6.32 -0.29
N ASN A 189 -10.58 -5.69 -1.46
CA ASN A 189 -9.42 -5.42 -2.32
C ASN A 189 -8.97 -3.96 -2.33
N TYR A 190 -9.76 -3.04 -1.80
CA TYR A 190 -9.42 -1.62 -1.73
C TYR A 190 -9.41 -1.13 -0.29
N PHE A 191 -10.57 -1.11 0.37
CA PHE A 191 -10.67 -0.40 1.65
C PHE A 191 -9.85 -1.04 2.76
N LEU A 192 -10.09 -2.32 3.05
CA LEU A 192 -9.45 -3.03 4.15
C LEU A 192 -7.92 -3.09 4.03
N PRO A 193 -7.32 -3.56 2.92
CA PRO A 193 -5.86 -3.68 2.85
C PRO A 193 -5.17 -2.31 2.93
N TRP A 194 -5.67 -1.31 2.20
CA TRP A 194 -5.06 0.02 2.20
C TRP A 194 -5.28 0.77 3.52
N ALA A 195 -6.42 0.59 4.20
CA ALA A 195 -6.63 1.17 5.53
C ALA A 195 -5.63 0.65 6.56
N ILE A 196 -5.35 -0.66 6.56
CA ILE A 196 -4.35 -1.26 7.47
C ILE A 196 -2.95 -0.73 7.14
N ILE A 197 -2.57 -0.74 5.86
CA ILE A 197 -1.25 -0.29 5.39
C ILE A 197 -1.01 1.18 5.74
N SER A 198 -1.94 2.06 5.38
CA SER A 198 -1.81 3.49 5.61
C SER A 198 -1.91 3.87 7.08
N GLY A 199 -2.78 3.20 7.84
CA GLY A 199 -2.86 3.41 9.29
C GLY A 199 -1.55 3.04 9.99
N ALA A 200 -0.93 1.92 9.63
CA ALA A 200 0.34 1.50 10.22
C ALA A 200 1.51 2.42 9.84
N ILE A 201 1.56 2.95 8.61
CA ILE A 201 2.57 3.95 8.21
C ILE A 201 2.35 5.27 8.95
N ALA A 202 1.11 5.77 8.99
CA ALA A 202 0.79 7.02 9.68
C ALA A 202 1.11 6.95 11.17
N GLY A 203 0.72 5.85 11.82
CA GLY A 203 1.04 5.59 13.22
C GLY A 203 2.54 5.49 13.48
N LEU A 204 3.29 4.80 12.62
CA LEU A 204 4.76 4.71 12.73
C LEU A 204 5.42 6.09 12.66
N LEU A 205 5.04 6.91 11.68
CA LEU A 205 5.60 8.25 11.52
C LEU A 205 5.21 9.19 12.66
N ALA A 206 3.95 9.13 13.10
CA ALA A 206 3.47 9.90 14.24
C ALA A 206 4.21 9.53 15.53
N TYR A 207 4.39 8.24 15.78
CA TYR A 207 5.19 7.75 16.90
C TYR A 207 6.62 8.31 16.85
N GLY A 208 7.27 8.23 15.68
CA GLY A 208 8.63 8.74 15.52
C GLY A 208 8.73 10.25 15.80
N TYR A 209 7.77 11.03 15.29
CA TYR A 209 7.81 12.49 15.32
C TYR A 209 7.37 13.12 16.65
N PHE A 210 6.35 12.56 17.31
CA PHE A 210 5.74 13.16 18.51
C PHE A 210 6.23 12.59 19.84
N ARG A 211 7.12 11.58 19.83
CA ARG A 211 7.72 11.06 21.06
C ARG A 211 8.54 12.13 21.78
N GLU A 212 8.63 12.04 23.10
CA GLU A 212 9.34 13.02 23.93
C GLU A 212 10.83 13.12 23.56
N GLU A 213 11.50 11.98 23.29
CA GLU A 213 12.93 11.98 22.98
C GLU A 213 13.26 12.55 21.60
N SER A 214 12.25 12.84 20.78
CA SER A 214 12.45 13.50 19.48
C SER A 214 13.01 14.92 19.63
N GLY A 215 12.85 15.56 20.80
CA GLY A 215 13.23 16.96 21.02
C GLY A 215 12.40 17.97 20.21
N ASN A 216 11.42 17.51 19.42
CA ASN A 216 10.58 18.37 18.58
C ASN A 216 9.59 19.21 19.41
N PHE A 217 9.29 18.76 20.63
CA PHE A 217 8.32 19.37 21.52
C PHE A 217 8.86 19.38 22.94
N THR A 218 8.77 20.53 23.61
CA THR A 218 9.42 20.74 24.92
C THR A 218 8.56 20.37 26.12
N GLU A 219 7.24 20.18 25.97
CA GLU A 219 6.34 19.62 27.01
C GLU A 219 4.86 19.55 26.56
N VAL A 220 4.45 20.44 25.65
CA VAL A 220 3.04 20.59 25.27
C VAL A 220 2.86 20.47 23.76
N ILE A 221 2.09 19.47 23.32
CA ILE A 221 1.64 19.34 21.94
C ILE A 221 0.23 19.90 21.85
N THR A 222 0.11 21.06 21.21
CA THR A 222 -1.16 21.79 21.08
C THR A 222 -2.09 21.10 20.09
N VAL A 223 -3.40 21.25 20.29
CA VAL A 223 -4.43 20.75 19.38
C VAL A 223 -4.20 21.21 17.93
N SER A 224 -3.74 22.45 17.73
CA SER A 224 -3.51 22.98 16.39
C SER A 224 -2.41 22.21 15.64
N VAL A 225 -1.30 21.91 16.32
CA VAL A 225 -0.21 21.10 15.72
C VAL A 225 -0.73 19.73 15.30
N VAL A 226 -1.51 19.08 16.17
CA VAL A 226 -2.09 17.76 15.86
C VAL A 226 -3.09 17.83 14.72
N ALA A 227 -3.96 18.84 14.72
CA ALA A 227 -4.97 19.02 13.68
C ALA A 227 -4.33 19.22 12.31
N PHE A 228 -3.34 20.11 12.19
CA PHE A 228 -2.63 20.35 10.93
C PHE A 228 -1.74 19.18 10.50
N SER A 229 -1.11 18.48 11.45
CA SER A 229 -0.39 17.23 11.16
C SER A 229 -1.32 16.19 10.55
N ALA A 230 -2.42 15.89 11.23
CA ALA A 230 -3.41 14.91 10.78
C ALA A 230 -4.07 15.32 9.46
N GLY A 231 -4.34 16.62 9.27
CA GLY A 231 -4.81 17.16 7.99
C GLY A 231 -3.82 16.93 6.85
N GLY A 232 -2.54 17.20 7.08
CA GLY A 232 -1.46 16.94 6.12
C GLY A 232 -1.30 15.44 5.79
N THR A 233 -1.27 14.59 6.83
CA THR A 233 -1.26 13.12 6.69
C THR A 233 -2.44 12.65 5.85
N SER A 234 -3.64 13.16 6.14
CA SER A 234 -4.85 12.79 5.43
C SER A 234 -4.78 13.11 3.94
N TYR A 235 -4.28 14.31 3.61
CA TYR A 235 -4.11 14.75 2.24
C TYR A 235 -3.14 13.86 1.45
N ILE A 236 -1.94 13.65 1.99
CA ILE A 236 -0.88 12.87 1.34
C ILE A 236 -1.28 11.41 1.15
N ILE A 237 -1.85 10.78 2.19
CA ILE A 237 -2.29 9.38 2.12
C ILE A 237 -3.42 9.22 1.12
N SER A 238 -4.42 10.10 1.14
CA SER A 238 -5.54 10.03 0.19
C SER A 238 -5.05 10.12 -1.26
N LEU A 239 -4.09 11.01 -1.54
CA LEU A 239 -3.48 11.13 -2.88
C LEU A 239 -2.71 9.89 -3.29
N TRP A 240 -1.86 9.37 -2.41
CA TRP A 240 -1.07 8.18 -2.67
C TRP A 240 -1.98 6.98 -2.98
N ILE A 241 -2.97 6.73 -2.13
CA ILE A 241 -3.90 5.62 -2.31
C ILE A 241 -4.77 5.81 -3.56
N ALA A 242 -5.23 7.03 -3.85
CA ALA A 242 -5.96 7.31 -5.09
C ALA A 242 -5.14 6.99 -6.35
N TYR A 243 -3.84 7.29 -6.34
CA TYR A 243 -2.94 6.96 -7.44
C TYR A 243 -2.77 5.45 -7.63
N VAL A 244 -2.50 4.71 -6.55
CA VAL A 244 -2.26 3.26 -6.63
C VAL A 244 -3.54 2.51 -6.99
N THR A 245 -4.64 2.81 -6.32
CA THR A 245 -5.94 2.13 -6.54
C THR A 245 -6.54 2.43 -7.90
N GLN A 246 -6.22 3.58 -8.53
CA GLN A 246 -6.63 3.84 -9.91
C GLN A 246 -6.09 2.75 -10.87
N LYS A 247 -4.83 2.32 -10.71
CA LYS A 247 -4.22 1.31 -11.58
C LYS A 247 -4.96 -0.03 -11.47
N GLN A 248 -5.24 -0.45 -10.23
CA GLN A 248 -6.01 -1.64 -9.92
C GLN A 248 -7.43 -1.56 -10.49
N THR A 249 -8.11 -0.43 -10.29
CA THR A 249 -9.49 -0.19 -10.78
C THR A 249 -9.64 -0.38 -12.28
N ILE A 250 -8.69 0.09 -13.07
CA ILE A 250 -8.76 -0.06 -14.53
C ILE A 250 -8.83 -1.55 -14.90
N LEU A 251 -7.98 -2.37 -14.28
CA LEU A 251 -7.95 -3.81 -14.51
C LEU A 251 -9.23 -4.49 -14.00
N ASP A 252 -9.73 -4.08 -12.83
CA ASP A 252 -10.92 -4.69 -12.22
C ASP A 252 -12.20 -4.37 -13.01
N ILE A 253 -12.29 -3.17 -13.62
CA ILE A 253 -13.36 -2.83 -14.56
C ILE A 253 -13.25 -3.66 -15.84
N GLU A 254 -12.03 -3.80 -16.40
CA GLU A 254 -11.80 -4.59 -17.60
C GLU A 254 -12.11 -6.08 -17.37
N ALA A 255 -11.83 -6.58 -16.17
CA ALA A 255 -12.14 -7.92 -15.67
C ALA A 255 -13.62 -8.11 -15.28
N ASN A 256 -14.44 -7.05 -15.36
CA ASN A 256 -15.85 -7.09 -14.99
C ASN A 256 -16.06 -7.58 -13.55
N LEU A 257 -15.32 -6.98 -12.61
CA LEU A 257 -15.42 -7.23 -11.16
C LEU A 257 -16.14 -6.10 -10.43
N LEU A 258 -16.23 -4.92 -11.05
CA LEU A 258 -16.83 -3.72 -10.47
C LEU A 258 -18.11 -3.34 -11.20
N ARG A 259 -19.14 -3.04 -10.43
CA ARG A 259 -20.38 -2.41 -10.88
C ARG A 259 -20.33 -0.92 -10.57
N PHE A 260 -20.76 -0.13 -11.53
CA PHE A 260 -20.69 1.32 -11.51
C PHE A 260 -22.00 1.87 -12.08
N GLU A 261 -22.71 2.71 -11.33
CA GLU A 261 -23.98 3.36 -11.74
C GLU A 261 -23.67 4.49 -12.71
N LYS A 262 -24.49 4.77 -13.73
CA LYS A 262 -24.12 5.65 -14.88
C LYS A 262 -23.48 7.00 -14.50
N ASP A 263 -23.83 7.52 -13.33
CA ASP A 263 -23.45 8.84 -12.85
C ASP A 263 -22.18 8.87 -11.98
N ASP A 264 -21.63 7.72 -11.52
CA ASP A 264 -20.40 7.77 -10.70
C ASP A 264 -19.18 8.13 -11.57
N LYS A 265 -18.91 9.40 -11.73
CA LYS A 265 -17.71 9.90 -12.40
C LYS A 265 -17.08 10.98 -11.54
N LEU A 266 -15.76 11.00 -11.53
CA LEU A 266 -15.00 12.05 -10.88
C LEU A 266 -13.90 12.49 -11.83
N ASP A 267 -13.96 13.75 -12.26
CA ASP A 267 -12.86 14.37 -12.98
C ASP A 267 -11.71 14.68 -12.01
N GLU A 268 -10.53 14.94 -12.57
CA GLU A 268 -9.32 15.11 -11.79
C GLU A 268 -9.34 16.35 -10.90
N SER A 269 -9.98 17.45 -11.34
CA SER A 269 -10.09 18.67 -10.53
C SER A 269 -11.02 18.48 -9.33
N SER A 270 -12.17 17.85 -9.55
CA SER A 270 -13.10 17.48 -8.48
C SER A 270 -12.47 16.50 -7.50
N MET A 271 -11.63 15.57 -7.96
CA MET A 271 -10.89 14.66 -7.09
C MET A 271 -9.94 15.41 -6.14
N TYR A 272 -9.09 16.30 -6.66
CA TYR A 272 -8.20 17.08 -5.80
C TYR A 272 -8.98 17.96 -4.85
N PHE A 273 -10.08 18.58 -5.30
CA PHE A 273 -10.96 19.36 -4.43
C PHE A 273 -11.55 18.52 -3.28
N LEU A 274 -12.09 17.33 -3.57
CA LEU A 274 -12.66 16.45 -2.55
C LEU A 274 -11.61 15.97 -1.54
N ILE A 275 -10.40 15.66 -1.99
CA ILE A 275 -9.30 15.26 -1.09
C ILE A 275 -8.88 16.44 -0.19
N HIS A 276 -8.81 17.66 -0.73
CA HIS A 276 -8.57 18.86 0.08
C HIS A 276 -9.71 19.11 1.08
N ALA A 277 -10.96 19.00 0.64
CA ALA A 277 -12.12 19.18 1.50
C ALA A 277 -12.15 18.13 2.62
N PHE A 278 -11.81 16.88 2.32
CA PHE A 278 -11.71 15.81 3.31
C PHE A 278 -10.61 16.12 4.35
N SER A 279 -9.42 16.55 3.92
CA SER A 279 -8.35 16.98 4.82
C SER A 279 -8.78 18.17 5.70
N ALA A 280 -9.46 19.16 5.15
CA ALA A 280 -10.02 20.28 5.92
C ALA A 280 -11.08 19.82 6.94
N CYS A 281 -11.92 18.85 6.58
CA CYS A 281 -12.87 18.23 7.50
C CYS A 281 -12.17 17.49 8.64
N VAL A 282 -11.04 16.81 8.40
CA VAL A 282 -10.23 16.17 9.45
C VAL A 282 -9.72 17.21 10.44
N ILE A 283 -9.16 18.32 9.94
CA ILE A 283 -8.68 19.45 10.77
C ILE A 283 -9.82 19.99 11.63
N ALA A 284 -10.95 20.32 11.00
CA ALA A 284 -12.12 20.87 11.69
C ALA A 284 -12.68 19.90 12.74
N LEU A 285 -12.76 18.61 12.41
CA LEU A 285 -13.26 17.58 13.33
C LEU A 285 -12.38 17.48 14.58
N ILE A 286 -11.05 17.52 14.44
CA ILE A 286 -10.14 17.49 15.59
C ILE A 286 -10.38 18.70 16.49
N PHE A 287 -10.49 19.91 15.93
CA PHE A 287 -10.82 21.11 16.72
C PHE A 287 -12.18 21.02 17.42
N ILE A 288 -13.22 20.54 16.71
CA ILE A 288 -14.56 20.40 17.27
C ILE A 288 -14.55 19.39 18.42
N VAL A 289 -13.99 18.20 18.21
CA VAL A 289 -13.96 17.12 19.22
C VAL A 289 -13.16 17.54 20.44
N THR A 290 -11.97 18.11 20.26
CA THR A 290 -11.13 18.57 21.37
C THR A 290 -11.78 19.71 22.15
N HIS A 291 -12.46 20.65 21.47
CA HIS A 291 -13.24 21.70 22.13
C HIS A 291 -14.38 21.12 22.98
N PHE A 292 -15.19 20.21 22.42
CA PHE A 292 -16.29 19.57 23.15
C PHE A 292 -15.82 18.74 24.35
N LEU A 293 -14.64 18.13 24.24
CA LEU A 293 -14.03 17.33 25.32
C LEU A 293 -13.19 18.17 26.29
N SER A 294 -13.07 19.49 26.09
CA SER A 294 -12.21 20.38 26.89
C SER A 294 -10.76 19.89 26.96
N ILE A 295 -10.23 19.41 25.83
CA ILE A 295 -8.85 18.92 25.70
C ILE A 295 -7.99 20.04 25.13
N ASP A 296 -7.09 20.59 25.95
CA ASP A 296 -6.14 21.63 25.51
C ASP A 296 -4.85 21.04 24.92
N HIS A 297 -4.46 19.84 25.39
CA HIS A 297 -3.21 19.18 25.06
C HIS A 297 -3.42 17.68 24.83
N LEU A 298 -2.67 17.11 23.90
CA LEU A 298 -2.73 15.68 23.57
C LEU A 298 -1.41 15.00 23.88
N SER A 299 -1.47 13.81 24.47
CA SER A 299 -0.29 12.98 24.71
C SER A 299 0.23 12.36 23.41
N PRO A 300 1.53 12.03 23.31
CA PRO A 300 2.11 11.40 22.12
C PRO A 300 1.38 10.12 21.67
N ILE A 301 0.89 9.33 22.63
CA ILE A 301 0.13 8.11 22.35
C ILE A 301 -1.24 8.45 21.75
N GLN A 302 -1.95 9.44 22.31
CA GLN A 302 -3.24 9.89 21.75
C GLN A 302 -3.06 10.37 20.31
N ILE A 303 -1.98 11.12 20.03
CA ILE A 303 -1.68 11.62 18.69
C ILE A 303 -1.39 10.47 17.73
N THR A 304 -0.60 9.49 18.16
CA THR A 304 -0.29 8.30 17.35
C THR A 304 -1.57 7.53 16.99
N VAL A 305 -2.51 7.39 17.94
CA VAL A 305 -3.81 6.76 17.70
C VAL A 305 -4.65 7.59 16.72
N ILE A 306 -4.71 8.91 16.90
CA ILE A 306 -5.44 9.82 15.99
C ILE A 306 -4.88 9.70 14.57
N GLU A 307 -3.57 9.83 14.39
CA GLU A 307 -2.89 9.74 13.10
C GLU A 307 -3.07 8.36 12.45
N THR A 308 -3.07 7.28 13.24
CA THR A 308 -3.35 5.91 12.74
C THR A 308 -4.77 5.81 12.17
N VAL A 309 -5.77 6.34 12.90
CA VAL A 309 -7.18 6.33 12.45
C VAL A 309 -7.37 7.25 11.25
N VAL A 310 -6.74 8.42 11.25
CA VAL A 310 -6.76 9.37 10.13
C VAL A 310 -6.12 8.75 8.90
N GLY A 311 -4.98 8.06 9.03
CA GLY A 311 -4.34 7.34 7.93
C GLY A 311 -5.23 6.24 7.36
N ALA A 312 -5.87 5.44 8.21
CA ALA A 312 -6.79 4.39 7.79
C ALA A 312 -8.03 4.93 7.05
N THR A 313 -8.66 5.97 7.59
CA THR A 313 -9.84 6.60 6.97
C THR A 313 -9.50 7.34 5.68
N SER A 314 -8.31 7.96 5.61
CA SER A 314 -7.79 8.60 4.40
C SER A 314 -7.51 7.61 3.28
N ALA A 315 -7.09 6.39 3.60
CA ALA A 315 -6.95 5.34 2.59
C ALA A 315 -8.30 4.92 1.98
N VAL A 316 -9.38 4.94 2.77
CA VAL A 316 -10.74 4.69 2.25
C VAL A 316 -11.16 5.83 1.33
N ALA A 317 -10.99 7.09 1.75
CA ALA A 317 -11.28 8.25 0.92
C ALA A 317 -10.46 8.25 -0.39
N GLY A 318 -9.16 7.98 -0.30
CA GLY A 318 -8.27 7.81 -1.45
C GLY A 318 -8.68 6.66 -2.37
N SER A 319 -9.11 5.53 -1.80
CA SER A 319 -9.61 4.39 -2.59
C SER A 319 -10.87 4.73 -3.39
N ILE A 320 -11.82 5.46 -2.78
CA ILE A 320 -13.03 5.94 -3.46
C ILE A 320 -12.65 6.87 -4.62
N ALA A 321 -11.76 7.83 -4.36
CA ALA A 321 -11.24 8.75 -5.38
C ALA A 321 -10.56 7.97 -6.54
N GLY A 322 -9.73 6.98 -6.23
CA GLY A 322 -9.06 6.14 -7.22
C GLY A 322 -10.01 5.26 -8.03
N LEU A 323 -11.06 4.72 -7.40
CA LEU A 323 -12.13 3.95 -8.06
C LEU A 323 -12.86 4.82 -9.09
N LEU A 324 -13.31 6.01 -8.68
CA LEU A 324 -14.03 6.93 -9.57
C LEU A 324 -13.14 7.44 -10.71
N ARG A 325 -11.87 7.75 -10.43
CA ARG A 325 -10.88 8.16 -11.44
C ARG A 325 -10.55 7.04 -12.42
N GLY A 326 -10.41 5.81 -11.93
CA GLY A 326 -10.16 4.62 -12.76
C GLY A 326 -11.30 4.39 -13.74
N ARG A 327 -12.54 4.48 -13.26
CA ARG A 327 -13.73 4.39 -14.10
C ARG A 327 -13.81 5.50 -15.15
N ALA A 328 -13.58 6.75 -14.78
CA ALA A 328 -13.57 7.87 -15.73
C ALA A 328 -12.60 7.60 -16.89
N LYS A 329 -11.42 7.06 -16.60
CA LYS A 329 -10.39 6.71 -17.59
C LYS A 329 -10.77 5.52 -18.49
N VAL A 330 -11.54 4.56 -17.99
CA VAL A 330 -12.05 3.46 -18.82
C VAL A 330 -13.18 3.95 -19.74
N LEU A 331 -14.05 4.82 -19.23
CA LEU A 331 -15.14 5.39 -20.03
C LEU A 331 -14.65 6.30 -21.15
N SER A 332 -13.61 7.11 -20.92
CA SER A 332 -13.05 7.99 -21.95
C SER A 332 -12.39 7.24 -23.11
N LYS A 333 -11.95 6.00 -22.91
CA LYS A 333 -11.37 5.16 -23.98
C LYS A 333 -12.41 4.48 -24.89
N LYS A 334 -13.68 4.48 -24.50
CA LYS A 334 -14.77 3.83 -25.26
C LYS A 334 -15.52 4.79 -26.20
N ILE A 335 -15.18 6.08 -26.16
CA ILE A 335 -15.70 7.14 -27.03
C ILE A 335 -14.73 7.32 -28.18
#